data_AF-A0A6V7HPH0-F1
#
_entry.id   AF-A0A6V7HPH0-F1
#
_cell.length_a   1.000
_cell.length_b   1.000
_cell.length_c   1.000
_cell.angle_alpha   90.00
_cell.angle_beta   90.00
_cell.angle_gamma   90.00
#
_symmetry.space_group_name_H-M   'P 1'
#
loop_
_entity.id
_entity.type
_entity.pdbx_description
1 polymer ?
#
loop_
_entity_poly.entity_id
_entity_poly.type
_entity_poly.pdbx_seq_one_letter_code
_entity_poly.pdbx_strand_id
1 'polypeptide(L)'
;KAKDIPVGSKDTKVPSTGVKLVKSFLWFVSTSRNIVVVVASAAICWYLQTHMESSPVVLTGHVKQGLPSFAVPEFSTTAGNKTYTFIEMVSTLGSGCIVVPLVMLLETVALAKLF
;
A
#
# COMPACT_ATOMS: atom_id res chain seq x y z
N LYS A 1 11.76 -16.14 7.85
CA LYS A 1 10.41 -16.63 8.22
C LYS A 1 10.33 -16.64 9.75
N ALA A 2 9.73 -15.63 10.37
CA ALA A 2 9.66 -15.52 11.84
C ALA A 2 8.72 -16.56 12.49
N LYS A 3 7.88 -17.23 11.70
CA LYS A 3 6.98 -18.31 12.16
C LYS A 3 7.69 -19.60 12.58
N ASP A 4 8.96 -19.76 12.21
CA ASP A 4 9.73 -21.00 12.43
C ASP A 4 10.54 -20.96 13.74
N ILE A 5 10.35 -19.95 14.60
CA ILE A 5 10.99 -19.89 15.92
C ILE A 5 10.23 -20.86 16.85
N PRO A 6 10.87 -21.93 17.35
CA PRO A 6 10.24 -22.87 18.27
C PRO A 6 10.11 -22.20 19.64
N VAL A 7 8.99 -21.51 19.87
CA VAL A 7 8.62 -21.01 21.21
C VAL A 7 7.86 -22.11 21.93
N GLY A 8 8.58 -23.06 22.51
CA GLY A 8 8.01 -24.11 23.35
C GLY A 8 8.94 -25.31 23.49
N SER A 9 9.29 -25.65 24.73
CA SER A 9 9.97 -26.91 25.08
C SER A 9 9.16 -28.10 24.54
N LYS A 10 9.84 -29.09 23.94
CA LYS A 10 9.22 -30.22 23.23
C LYS A 10 8.48 -31.23 24.14
N ASP A 11 8.30 -30.95 25.43
CA ASP A 11 7.88 -31.94 26.43
C ASP A 11 6.67 -31.55 27.30
N THR A 12 5.64 -30.91 26.75
CA THR A 12 4.37 -30.76 27.50
C THR A 12 3.14 -30.88 26.60
N LYS A 13 2.31 -31.89 26.91
CA LYS A 13 1.06 -32.25 26.21
C LYS A 13 -0.05 -31.19 26.31
N VAL A 14 0.15 -30.14 27.11
CA VAL A 14 -0.76 -28.99 27.28
C VAL A 14 0.01 -27.67 27.13
N PRO A 15 -0.16 -26.92 26.03
CA PRO A 15 0.50 -25.64 25.87
C PRO A 15 -0.09 -24.61 26.84
N SER A 16 0.77 -23.98 27.65
CA SER A 16 0.38 -22.90 28.55
C SER A 16 -0.22 -21.71 27.78
N THR A 17 -1.15 -20.99 28.39
CA THR A 17 -1.83 -19.83 27.77
C THR A 17 -0.83 -18.79 27.26
N GLY A 18 0.29 -18.60 27.97
CA GLY A 18 1.38 -17.70 27.54
C GLY A 18 2.07 -18.16 26.25
N VAL A 19 2.34 -19.45 26.07
CA VAL A 19 2.95 -19.99 24.84
C VAL A 19 2.00 -19.82 23.64
N LYS A 20 0.69 -20.02 23.84
CA LYS A 20 -0.32 -19.74 22.79
C LYS A 20 -0.34 -18.26 22.42
N LEU A 21 -0.28 -17.37 23.42
CA LEU A 21 -0.32 -15.92 23.22
C LEU A 21 0.92 -15.42 22.46
N VAL A 22 2.11 -15.90 22.82
CA VAL A 22 3.35 -15.58 22.09
C VAL A 22 3.33 -16.13 20.66
N LYS A 23 2.83 -17.35 20.44
CA LYS A 23 2.69 -17.92 19.09
C LYS A 23 1.72 -17.11 18.23
N SER A 24 0.57 -16.70 18.77
CA SER A 24 -0.39 -15.85 18.07
C SER A 24 0.18 -14.46 17.77
N PHE A 25 0.92 -13.87 18.71
CA PHE A 25 1.60 -12.58 18.50
C PHE A 25 2.68 -12.68 17.40
N LEU A 26 3.53 -13.70 17.43
CA LEU A 26 4.54 -13.95 16.39
C LEU A 26 3.91 -14.22 15.02
N TRP A 27 2.77 -14.93 14.98
CA TRP A 27 2.01 -15.13 13.76
C TRP A 27 1.42 -13.82 13.22
N PHE A 28 0.86 -12.99 14.10
CA PHE A 28 0.33 -11.67 13.75
C PHE A 28 1.43 -10.77 13.19
N VAL A 29 2.56 -10.63 13.90
CA VAL A 29 3.73 -9.85 13.46
C VAL A 29 4.30 -10.38 12.14
N SER A 30 4.34 -11.71 11.96
CA SER A 30 4.80 -12.31 10.70
C SER A 30 3.86 -12.04 9.52
N THR A 31 2.57 -11.90 9.77
CA THR A 31 1.56 -11.57 8.75
C THR A 31 1.55 -10.08 8.43
N SER A 32 1.71 -9.22 9.45
CA SER A 32 1.61 -7.76 9.35
C SER A 32 2.93 -7.05 9.04
N ARG A 33 3.96 -7.76 8.56
CA ARG A 33 5.30 -7.21 8.26
C ARG A 33 5.26 -5.88 7.49
N ASN A 34 4.38 -5.76 6.50
CA ASN A 34 4.24 -4.54 5.70
C ASN A 34 3.72 -3.36 6.54
N ILE A 35 2.73 -3.60 7.39
CA ILE A 35 2.14 -2.57 8.26
C ILE A 35 3.16 -2.14 9.31
N VAL A 36 3.91 -3.10 9.89
CA VAL A 36 4.95 -2.80 10.88
C VAL A 36 6.00 -1.85 10.31
N VAL A 37 6.44 -2.09 9.06
CA VAL A 37 7.41 -1.22 8.38
C VAL A 37 6.84 0.19 8.17
N VAL A 38 5.59 0.30 7.73
CA VAL A 38 4.94 1.61 7.51
C VAL A 38 4.81 2.39 8.83
N VAL A 39 4.32 1.77 9.90
CA VAL A 39 4.18 2.43 11.21
C VAL A 39 5.53 2.84 11.77
N ALA A 40 6.56 1.99 11.66
CA ALA A 40 7.91 2.31 12.09
C ALA A 40 8.48 3.51 11.31
N SER A 41 8.32 3.54 9.99
CA SER A 41 8.76 4.68 9.17
C SER A 41 8.03 5.98 9.53
N ALA A 42 6.74 5.91 9.83
CA ALA A 42 5.95 7.07 10.26
C ALA A 42 6.45 7.62 11.62
N ALA A 43 6.75 6.74 12.58
CA ALA A 43 7.29 7.13 13.87
C ALA A 43 8.69 7.78 13.74
N ILE A 44 9.56 7.21 12.90
CA ILE A 44 10.88 7.77 12.60
C ILE A 44 10.74 9.15 11.94
N CYS A 45 9.82 9.28 10.99
CA CYS A 45 9.55 10.54 10.30
C CYS A 45 9.04 11.63 11.27
N TRP A 46 8.15 11.27 12.19
CA TRP A 46 7.66 12.17 13.24
C TRP A 46 8.80 12.62 14.18
N TYR A 47 9.67 11.69 14.58
CA TYR A 47 10.83 12.00 15.42
C TYR A 47 11.80 12.97 14.71
N LEU A 48 12.15 12.67 13.45
CA LEU A 48 13.02 13.52 12.62
C LEU A 48 12.44 14.92 12.43
N GLN A 49 11.13 15.03 12.18
CA GLN A 49 10.44 16.31 12.02
C GLN A 49 10.48 17.17 13.30
N THR A 50 10.52 16.54 14.47
CA THR A 50 10.52 17.23 15.77
C THR A 50 11.91 17.73 16.13
N HIS A 51 12.97 17.04 15.69
CA HIS A 51 14.36 17.35 16.05
C HIS A 51 15.17 18.06 14.96
N MET A 52 14.71 18.05 13.70
CA MET A 52 15.37 18.71 12.58
C MET A 52 14.43 19.77 11.98
N GLU A 53 14.85 21.03 11.94
CA GLU A 53 14.07 22.15 11.38
C GLU A 53 13.82 22.01 9.86
N SER A 54 14.61 21.19 9.17
CA SER A 54 14.45 20.85 7.75
C SER A 54 14.24 19.36 7.62
N SER A 55 13.04 18.95 7.18
CA SER A 55 12.70 17.54 7.02
C SER A 55 13.48 16.93 5.85
N PRO A 56 14.37 15.94 6.07
CA PRO A 56 15.11 15.29 4.99
C PRO A 56 14.24 14.30 4.19
N VAL A 57 12.96 14.17 4.55
CA VAL A 57 12.01 13.20 4.00
C VAL A 57 10.78 13.92 3.45
N VAL A 58 10.32 13.49 2.28
CA VAL A 58 9.09 14.03 1.69
C VAL A 58 7.90 13.41 2.41
N LEU A 59 7.22 14.24 3.21
CA LEU A 59 5.98 13.85 3.86
C LEU A 59 4.89 13.62 2.80
N THR A 60 4.16 12.51 2.94
CA THR A 60 2.90 12.32 2.22
C THR A 60 1.99 13.48 2.59
N GLY A 61 1.61 14.32 1.62
CA GLY A 61 0.80 15.52 1.84
C GLY A 61 -0.54 15.25 2.52
N HIS A 62 -1.32 16.31 2.74
CA HIS A 62 -2.59 16.18 3.47
C HIS A 62 -3.56 15.22 2.77
N VAL A 63 -3.96 14.15 3.48
CA VAL A 63 -4.95 13.18 3.01
C VAL A 63 -6.35 13.71 3.33
N LYS A 64 -7.11 14.06 2.30
CA LYS A 64 -8.51 14.52 2.46
C LYS A 64 -9.35 13.42 3.11
N GLN A 65 -10.04 13.77 4.19
CA GLN A 65 -10.95 12.86 4.89
C GLN A 65 -12.27 12.71 4.13
N GLY A 66 -12.84 11.51 4.14
CA GLY A 66 -14.13 11.20 3.52
C GLY A 66 -14.04 10.44 2.20
N LEU A 67 -15.22 10.07 1.67
CA LEU A 67 -15.35 9.42 0.36
C LEU A 67 -15.15 10.45 -0.76
N PRO A 68 -14.52 10.07 -1.89
CA PRO A 68 -14.54 10.91 -3.07
C PRO A 68 -16.00 11.11 -3.53
N SER A 69 -16.33 12.32 -3.99
CA SER A 69 -17.63 12.58 -4.60
C SER A 69 -17.79 11.72 -5.85
N PHE A 70 -18.91 11.00 -5.98
CA PHE A 70 -19.22 10.29 -7.21
C PHE A 70 -19.48 11.31 -8.32
N ALA A 71 -18.62 11.30 -9.33
CA ALA A 71 -18.75 12.14 -10.51
C ALA A 71 -18.57 11.26 -11.75
N VAL A 72 -19.35 11.54 -12.79
CA VAL A 72 -19.14 10.95 -14.10
C VAL A 72 -17.91 11.58 -14.75
N PRO A 73 -17.13 10.83 -15.54
CA PRO A 73 -15.99 11.40 -16.25
C PRO A 73 -16.47 12.48 -17.22
N GLU A 74 -15.76 13.60 -17.26
CA GLU A 74 -16.02 14.68 -18.20
C GLU A 74 -15.57 14.25 -19.61
N PHE A 75 -16.49 14.27 -20.59
CA PHE A 75 -16.18 13.95 -22.00
C PHE A 75 -15.69 15.17 -22.80
N SER A 76 -15.69 16.34 -22.18
CA SER A 76 -15.11 17.57 -22.69
C SER A 76 -14.67 18.41 -21.49
N THR A 77 -13.46 18.95 -21.52
CA THR A 77 -12.97 19.80 -20.43
C THR A 77 -12.32 21.06 -20.99
N THR A 78 -12.53 22.18 -20.31
CA THR A 78 -11.90 23.46 -20.67
C THR A 78 -10.76 23.72 -19.70
N ALA A 79 -9.53 23.52 -20.16
CA ALA A 79 -8.34 23.80 -19.38
C ALA A 79 -7.66 25.06 -19.95
N GLY A 80 -7.86 26.20 -19.29
CA GLY A 80 -7.38 27.51 -19.76
C GLY A 80 -8.25 28.05 -20.90
N ASN A 81 -7.63 28.45 -22.02
CA ASN A 81 -8.30 29.00 -23.21
C ASN A 81 -8.47 27.96 -24.35
N LYS A 82 -8.39 26.67 -24.02
CA LYS A 82 -8.59 25.58 -24.97
C LYS A 82 -9.64 24.61 -24.44
N THR A 83 -10.54 24.23 -25.33
CA THR A 83 -11.55 23.21 -25.07
C THR A 83 -11.03 21.90 -25.63
N TYR A 84 -10.82 20.92 -24.75
CA TYR A 84 -10.37 19.59 -25.12
C TYR A 84 -11.58 18.69 -25.33
N THR A 85 -11.66 18.10 -26.52
CA THR A 85 -12.61 17.05 -26.86
C THR A 85 -12.13 15.69 -26.37
N PHE A 86 -13.03 14.70 -26.29
CA PHE A 86 -12.69 13.34 -25.86
C PHE A 86 -11.50 12.73 -26.61
N ILE A 87 -11.43 12.89 -27.94
CA ILE A 87 -10.34 12.35 -28.75
C ILE A 87 -9.00 13.02 -28.42
N GLU A 88 -9.00 14.32 -28.16
CA GLU A 88 -7.79 15.05 -27.76
C GLU A 88 -7.33 14.63 -26.35
N MET A 89 -8.27 14.36 -25.43
CA MET A 89 -7.96 13.83 -24.11
C MET A 89 -7.31 12.43 -24.21
N VAL A 90 -7.88 11.53 -25.02
CA VAL A 90 -7.31 10.19 -25.26
C VAL A 90 -5.96 10.26 -25.97
N SER A 91 -5.82 11.16 -26.95
CA SER A 91 -4.55 11.40 -27.64
C SER A 91 -3.48 11.95 -26.71
N THR A 92 -3.87 12.74 -25.69
CA THR A 92 -2.96 13.24 -24.66
C THR A 92 -2.47 12.12 -23.73
N LEU A 93 -3.34 11.15 -23.41
CA LEU A 93 -2.95 9.92 -22.70
C LEU A 93 -2.05 9.01 -23.56
N GLY A 94 -2.16 9.11 -24.89
CA GLY A 94 -1.29 8.45 -25.84
C GLY A 94 -1.31 6.92 -25.74
N SER A 95 -0.13 6.31 -25.81
CA SER A 95 0.02 4.84 -25.71
C SER A 95 -0.34 4.28 -24.34
N GLY A 96 -0.43 5.12 -23.30
CA GLY A 96 -0.82 4.71 -21.95
C GLY A 96 -2.18 4.02 -21.90
N CYS A 97 -3.12 4.43 -22.76
CA CYS A 97 -4.44 3.81 -22.90
C CYS A 97 -4.39 2.31 -23.25
N ILE A 98 -3.37 1.87 -23.99
CA ILE A 98 -3.21 0.49 -24.43
C ILE A 98 -2.24 -0.26 -23.50
N VAL A 99 -1.15 0.39 -23.09
CA VAL A 99 -0.11 -0.25 -22.28
C VAL A 99 -0.61 -0.61 -20.88
N VAL A 100 -1.37 0.28 -20.22
CA VAL A 100 -1.83 0.05 -18.84
C VAL A 100 -2.73 -1.19 -18.73
N PRO A 101 -3.79 -1.36 -19.54
CA PRO A 101 -4.60 -2.58 -19.48
C PRO A 101 -3.81 -3.85 -19.82
N LEU A 102 -2.89 -3.80 -20.79
CA LEU A 102 -2.08 -4.95 -21.16
C LEU A 102 -1.17 -5.39 -20.01
N VAL A 103 -0.50 -4.44 -19.34
CA VAL A 103 0.34 -4.75 -18.16
C VAL A 103 -0.51 -5.34 -17.05
N MET A 104 -1.71 -4.81 -16.79
CA MET A 104 -2.64 -5.37 -15.81
C MET A 104 -3.06 -6.81 -16.13
N LEU A 105 -3.36 -7.11 -17.40
CA LEU A 105 -3.69 -8.47 -17.84
C LEU A 105 -2.51 -9.42 -17.68
N LEU A 106 -1.30 -8.98 -18.03
CA LEU A 106 -0.09 -9.78 -17.86
C LEU A 106 0.19 -10.09 -16.38
N GLU A 107 0.05 -9.09 -15.50
CA GLU A 107 0.22 -9.24 -14.05
C GLU A 107 -0.79 -10.24 -13.47
N THR A 108 -2.07 -10.11 -13.83
CA THR A 108 -3.13 -11.00 -13.33
C THR A 108 -2.94 -12.45 -13.82
N VAL A 109 -2.56 -12.66 -15.08
CA VAL A 109 -2.25 -14.01 -15.61
C VAL A 109 -1.00 -14.59 -14.97
N ALA A 110 0.02 -13.76 -14.74
CA ALA A 110 1.24 -14.19 -14.05
C ALA A 110 0.93 -14.67 -12.63
N LEU A 111 0.18 -13.89 -11.84
CA LEU A 111 -0.27 -14.28 -10.50
C LEU A 111 -1.11 -15.56 -10.53
N ALA A 112 -2.06 -15.66 -11.48
CA ALA A 112 -2.92 -16.84 -11.59
C ALA A 112 -2.19 -18.13 -11.97
N LYS A 113 -1.00 -18.05 -12.61
CA LYS A 113 -0.14 -19.21 -12.90
C LYS A 113 0.85 -19.54 -11.79
N LEU A 114 1.13 -18.57 -10.90
CA LEU A 114 2.11 -18.69 -9.83
C LEU A 114 1.53 -19.34 -8.58
N PHE A 115 0.21 -19.25 -8.42
CA PHE A 115 -0.58 -19.87 -7.36
C PHE A 115 -1.36 -21.07 -7.91
#